data_AF-A0A352WU52-F1
#
_entry.id   AF-A0A352WU52-F1
#
_cell.length_a   1.000
_cell.length_b   1.000
_cell.length_c   1.000
_cell.angle_alpha   90.00
_cell.angle_beta   90.00
_cell.angle_gamma   90.00
#
_symmetry.space_group_name_H-M   'P 1'
#
loop_
_entity.id
_entity.type
_entity.pdbx_description
1 polymer ?
#
loop_
_entity_poly.entity_id
_entity_poly.type
_entity_poly.pdbx_seq_one_letter_code
_entity_poly.pdbx_strand_id
1 'polypeptide(L)'
;ALVGAFLRILFQFSLSYLLITCYLLAFILSKFTSIDFLSIAWESGGVTTGPIMVPFVMALGLGLASVRGDKTTEEDSFGLISLCLIGPILTVLILGMFYSPAGGSALVIPKIQSMSDIASLYGANFPAYFKQITIA
;
A
#
# COMPACT_ATOMS: atom_id res chain seq x y z
N ALA A 1 9.83 2.06 -8.23
CA ALA A 1 8.72 1.40 -8.96
C ALA A 1 8.52 2.00 -10.35
N LEU A 2 8.16 3.29 -10.46
CA LEU A 2 7.91 3.98 -11.74
C LEU A 2 9.10 3.86 -12.73
N VAL A 3 10.33 4.12 -12.29
CA VAL A 3 11.55 4.02 -13.13
C VAL A 3 11.80 2.59 -13.65
N GLY A 4 11.47 1.56 -12.87
CA GLY A 4 11.56 0.16 -13.30
C GLY A 4 10.47 -0.24 -14.30
N ALA A 5 9.27 0.34 -14.18
CA ALA A 5 8.19 0.19 -15.16
C ALA A 5 8.58 0.82 -16.52
N PHE A 6 9.18 2.01 -16.48
CA PHE A 6 9.71 2.71 -17.67
C PHE A 6 10.85 1.94 -18.35
N LEU A 7 11.81 1.40 -17.59
CA LEU A 7 12.91 0.59 -18.13
C LEU A 7 12.43 -0.71 -18.79
N ARG A 8 11.31 -1.27 -18.31
CA ARG A 8 10.73 -2.51 -18.84
C ARG A 8 9.90 -2.33 -20.10
N ILE A 9 9.27 -1.17 -20.25
CA ILE A 9 8.57 -0.74 -21.46
C ILE A 9 9.51 -0.57 -22.66
N LEU A 10 10.82 -0.49 -22.41
CA LEU A 10 11.87 -0.51 -23.44
C LEU A 10 12.31 -1.93 -23.85
N PHE A 11 12.05 -2.95 -23.03
CA PHE A 11 12.72 -4.27 -23.10
C PHE A 11 11.85 -5.45 -23.57
N GLN A 12 10.64 -5.22 -24.13
CA GLN A 12 9.86 -6.26 -24.83
C GLN A 12 9.48 -7.50 -23.97
N PHE A 13 9.25 -7.34 -22.66
CA PHE A 13 8.75 -8.45 -21.82
C PHE A 13 7.22 -8.38 -21.67
N SER A 14 6.55 -9.51 -21.92
CA SER A 14 5.10 -9.66 -21.71
C SER A 14 4.71 -9.21 -20.30
N LEU A 15 3.82 -8.22 -20.23
CA LEU A 15 3.51 -7.53 -18.98
C LEU A 15 2.91 -8.51 -17.96
N SER A 16 2.07 -9.43 -18.43
CA SER A 16 1.44 -10.50 -17.65
C SER A 16 2.42 -11.38 -16.89
N TYR A 17 3.56 -11.76 -17.50
CA TYR A 17 4.53 -12.64 -16.84
C TYR A 17 5.17 -12.00 -15.60
N LEU A 18 5.46 -10.69 -15.63
CA LEU A 18 5.98 -10.01 -14.43
C LEU A 18 4.91 -9.77 -13.40
N LEU A 19 3.67 -9.45 -13.78
CA LEU A 19 2.60 -9.33 -12.79
C LEU A 19 2.48 -10.65 -12.02
N ILE A 20 2.51 -11.78 -12.74
CA ILE A 20 2.54 -13.11 -12.14
C ILE A 20 3.76 -13.29 -11.23
N THR A 21 4.98 -12.95 -11.69
CA THR A 21 6.20 -13.07 -10.88
C THR A 21 6.17 -12.19 -9.63
N CYS A 22 5.72 -10.94 -9.74
CA CYS A 22 5.63 -9.99 -8.63
C CYS A 22 4.57 -10.42 -7.61
N TYR A 23 3.42 -10.94 -8.06
CA TYR A 23 2.39 -11.47 -7.15
C TYR A 23 2.86 -12.74 -6.46
N LEU A 24 3.51 -13.66 -7.17
CA LEU A 24 4.12 -14.84 -6.56
C LEU A 24 5.17 -14.45 -5.51
N LEU A 25 6.01 -13.47 -5.84
CA LEU A 25 7.00 -12.93 -4.91
C LEU A 25 6.32 -12.32 -3.68
N ALA A 26 5.31 -11.46 -3.87
CA ALA A 26 4.54 -10.89 -2.77
C ALA A 26 3.90 -11.96 -1.87
N PHE A 27 3.36 -13.04 -2.45
CA PHE A 27 2.78 -14.15 -1.70
C PHE A 27 3.83 -14.93 -0.89
N ILE A 28 5.04 -15.09 -1.42
CA ILE A 28 6.16 -15.69 -0.69
C ILE A 28 6.57 -14.77 0.47
N LEU A 29 6.79 -13.48 0.22
CA LEU A 29 7.16 -12.50 1.26
C LEU A 29 6.08 -12.37 2.35
N SER A 30 4.82 -12.52 1.96
CA SER A 30 3.68 -12.53 2.86
C SER A 30 3.77 -13.61 3.95
N LYS A 31 4.43 -14.75 3.69
CA LYS A 31 4.68 -15.77 4.71
C LYS A 31 5.77 -15.40 5.71
N PHE A 32 6.68 -14.51 5.33
CA PHE A 32 7.81 -14.08 6.16
C PHE A 32 7.52 -12.77 6.92
N THR A 33 6.43 -12.08 6.59
CA THR A 33 6.04 -10.79 7.19
C THR A 33 5.18 -11.01 8.44
N SER A 34 5.31 -10.12 9.43
CA SER A 34 4.50 -10.14 10.65
C SER A 34 3.02 -9.83 10.38
N ILE A 35 2.12 -10.38 11.21
CA ILE A 35 0.65 -10.31 10.98
C ILE A 35 0.11 -8.88 10.99
N ASP A 36 0.71 -7.99 11.78
CA ASP A 36 0.30 -6.58 11.89
C ASP A 36 0.64 -5.80 10.60
N PHE A 37 1.80 -6.09 10.01
CA PHE A 37 2.23 -5.45 8.76
C PHE A 37 1.60 -6.07 7.53
N LEU A 38 1.12 -7.32 7.63
CA LEU A 38 0.48 -8.02 6.52
C LEU A 38 -0.78 -7.28 6.05
N SER A 39 -1.68 -6.92 6.96
CA SER A 39 -2.91 -6.18 6.63
C SER A 39 -2.59 -4.82 6.02
N ILE A 40 -1.64 -4.09 6.62
CA ILE A 40 -1.19 -2.78 6.15
C ILE A 40 -0.59 -2.85 4.74
N ALA A 41 0.20 -3.90 4.46
CA ALA A 41 0.82 -4.08 3.16
C ALA A 41 -0.21 -4.27 2.04
N TRP A 42 -1.24 -5.10 2.26
CA TRP A 42 -2.28 -5.33 1.26
C TRP A 42 -3.23 -4.14 1.10
N GLU A 43 -3.52 -3.40 2.17
CA GLU A 43 -4.30 -2.15 2.09
C GLU A 43 -3.53 -1.03 1.39
N SER A 44 -2.19 -0.98 1.52
CA SER A 44 -1.37 0.06 0.90
C SER A 44 -1.50 0.10 -0.63
N GLY A 45 -1.70 -1.07 -1.26
CA GLY A 45 -1.98 -1.16 -2.70
C GLY A 45 -3.29 -0.46 -3.08
N GLY A 46 -4.35 -0.64 -2.28
CA GLY A 46 -5.66 -0.02 -2.49
C GLY A 46 -5.69 1.48 -2.18
N VAL A 47 -4.96 1.95 -1.17
CA VAL A 47 -4.86 3.40 -0.88
C VAL A 47 -4.21 4.16 -2.03
N THR A 48 -3.36 3.49 -2.80
CA THR A 48 -2.66 4.09 -3.95
C THR A 48 -3.58 4.23 -5.18
N THR A 49 -4.74 3.55 -5.24
CA THR A 49 -5.75 3.75 -6.30
C THR A 49 -6.61 4.99 -6.04
N GLY A 50 -5.98 6.13 -5.78
CA GLY A 50 -6.68 7.39 -5.64
C GLY A 50 -7.38 7.78 -6.96
N PRO A 51 -8.47 8.57 -6.90
CA PRO A 51 -9.21 9.04 -8.08
C PRO A 51 -8.35 9.84 -9.07
N ILE A 52 -7.16 10.29 -8.64
CA ILE A 52 -6.19 11.02 -9.46
C ILE A 52 -5.16 10.08 -10.09
N MET A 53 -4.69 9.06 -9.37
CA MET A 53 -3.57 8.20 -9.80
C MET A 53 -3.96 7.32 -10.98
N VAL A 54 -5.17 6.75 -10.94
CA VAL A 54 -5.68 5.85 -11.99
C VAL A 54 -5.80 6.55 -13.36
N PRO A 55 -6.50 7.70 -13.51
CA PRO A 55 -6.59 8.36 -14.81
C PRO A 55 -5.23 8.91 -15.27
N PHE A 56 -4.36 9.34 -14.36
CA PHE A 56 -3.01 9.80 -14.70
C PHE A 56 -2.16 8.67 -15.31
N VAL A 57 -2.09 7.51 -14.65
CA VAL A 57 -1.32 6.36 -15.15
C VAL A 57 -1.93 5.79 -16.42
N MET A 58 -3.26 5.79 -16.55
CA MET A 58 -3.94 5.38 -17.76
C MET A 58 -3.62 6.31 -18.94
N ALA A 59 -3.67 7.64 -18.74
CA ALA A 59 -3.29 8.62 -19.75
C ALA A 59 -1.82 8.48 -20.16
N LEU A 60 -0.93 8.17 -19.20
CA LEU A 60 0.48 7.91 -19.45
C LEU A 60 0.69 6.62 -20.26
N GLY A 61 -0.05 5.56 -19.94
CA GLY A 61 -0.05 4.29 -20.70
C GLY A 61 -0.54 4.48 -22.13
N LEU A 62 -1.64 5.20 -22.32
CA LEU A 62 -2.18 5.57 -23.63
C LEU A 62 -1.19 6.42 -24.44
N GLY A 63 -0.54 7.41 -23.81
CA GLY A 63 0.49 8.23 -24.44
C GLY A 63 1.69 7.40 -24.91
N LEU A 64 2.19 6.49 -24.07
CA LEU A 64 3.28 5.57 -24.43
C LEU A 64 2.89 4.60 -25.56
N ALA A 65 1.66 4.08 -25.54
CA ALA A 65 1.16 3.20 -26.59
C ALA A 65 1.01 3.94 -27.94
N SER A 66 0.56 5.20 -27.91
CA SER A 66 0.42 6.04 -29.12
C SER A 66 1.75 6.30 -29.84
N VAL A 67 2.86 6.43 -29.08
CA VAL A 67 4.22 6.54 -29.64
C VAL A 67 4.73 5.19 -30.15
N ARG A 68 4.24 4.08 -29.61
CA ARG A 68 4.63 2.72 -29.99
C ARG A 68 3.94 2.21 -31.25
N GLY A 69 2.76 2.74 -31.59
CA GLY A 69 2.02 2.38 -32.81
C GLY A 69 1.38 0.98 -32.78
N ASP A 70 1.21 0.39 -31.59
CA ASP A 70 0.77 -1.01 -31.43
C ASP A 70 -0.72 -1.13 -31.08
N LYS A 71 -1.38 -2.19 -31.60
CA LYS A 71 -2.84 -2.38 -31.52
C LYS A 71 -3.34 -2.92 -30.16
N THR A 72 -2.45 -3.22 -29.23
CA THR A 72 -2.73 -3.78 -27.88
C THR A 72 -2.85 -2.71 -26.78
N THR A 73 -3.14 -1.46 -27.18
CA THR A 73 -3.08 -0.25 -26.32
C THR A 73 -3.89 -0.35 -25.02
N GLU A 74 -5.03 -1.04 -25.01
CA GLU A 74 -5.91 -1.13 -23.82
C GLU A 74 -5.34 -2.07 -22.75
N GLU A 75 -4.82 -3.23 -23.16
CA GLU A 75 -4.26 -4.25 -22.27
C GLU A 75 -2.98 -3.76 -21.58
N ASP A 76 -2.14 -3.04 -22.33
CA ASP A 76 -0.88 -2.48 -21.81
C ASP A 76 -1.13 -1.36 -20.79
N SER A 77 -2.19 -0.57 -20.97
CA SER A 77 -2.57 0.51 -20.06
C SER A 77 -3.04 -0.03 -18.71
N PHE A 78 -3.88 -1.07 -18.72
CA PHE A 78 -4.32 -1.72 -17.48
C PHE A 78 -3.19 -2.46 -16.76
N GLY A 79 -2.29 -3.04 -17.55
CA GLY A 79 -1.07 -3.66 -17.06
C GLY A 79 -0.15 -2.69 -16.31
N LEU A 80 0.06 -1.49 -16.87
CA LEU A 80 0.86 -0.43 -16.26
C LEU A 80 0.32 0.01 -14.90
N ILE A 81 -1.00 0.16 -14.79
CA ILE A 81 -1.67 0.49 -13.52
C ILE A 81 -1.37 -0.58 -12.48
N SER A 82 -1.57 -1.85 -12.83
CA SER A 82 -1.32 -2.98 -11.92
C SER A 82 0.13 -3.02 -11.42
N LEU A 83 1.09 -2.69 -12.27
CA LEU A 83 2.52 -2.65 -11.92
C LEU A 83 2.87 -1.49 -10.98
N CYS A 84 2.14 -0.38 -11.08
CA CYS A 84 2.28 0.75 -10.16
C CYS A 84 1.79 0.37 -8.74
N LEU A 85 0.73 -0.45 -8.65
CA LEU A 85 0.11 -0.86 -7.39
C LEU A 85 0.90 -1.93 -6.62
N ILE A 86 1.62 -2.80 -7.31
CA ILE A 86 2.41 -3.85 -6.63
C ILE A 86 3.68 -3.32 -5.95
N GLY A 87 4.17 -2.15 -6.36
CA GLY A 87 5.34 -1.50 -5.77
C GLY A 87 5.18 -1.17 -4.28
N PRO A 88 4.12 -0.43 -3.88
CA PRO A 88 3.80 -0.18 -2.48
C PRO A 88 3.67 -1.46 -1.66
N ILE A 89 2.93 -2.45 -2.17
CA ILE A 89 2.71 -3.73 -1.49
C ILE A 89 4.04 -4.41 -1.17
N LEU A 90 4.92 -4.57 -2.16
CA LEU A 90 6.24 -5.17 -1.96
C LEU A 90 7.11 -4.37 -0.99
N THR A 91 7.05 -3.04 -1.06
CA THR A 91 7.84 -2.17 -0.17
C THR A 91 7.41 -2.33 1.29
N VAL A 92 6.10 -2.39 1.56
CA VAL A 92 5.59 -2.57 2.93
C VAL A 92 5.82 -3.99 3.44
N LEU A 93 5.71 -5.02 2.59
CA LEU A 93 6.07 -6.40 2.96
C LEU A 93 7.55 -6.50 3.37
N ILE A 94 8.46 -5.93 2.57
CA ILE A 94 9.88 -5.90 2.90
C ILE A 94 10.11 -5.13 4.20
N LEU A 95 9.48 -3.96 4.36
CA LEU A 95 9.58 -3.17 5.59
C LEU A 95 9.12 -3.98 6.81
N GLY A 96 7.99 -4.68 6.72
CA GLY A 96 7.43 -5.49 7.79
C GLY A 96 8.26 -6.73 8.17
N MET A 97 9.18 -7.17 7.30
CA MET A 97 10.16 -8.22 7.62
C MET A 97 11.32 -7.70 8.48
N PHE A 98 11.78 -6.47 8.23
CA PHE A 98 12.90 -5.85 8.96
C PHE A 98 12.45 -5.05 10.18
N TYR A 99 11.17 -4.67 10.23
CA TYR A 99 10.62 -3.94 11.34
C TYR A 99 10.27 -4.91 12.48
N SER A 100 11.18 -5.00 13.45
CA SER A 100 10.83 -5.52 14.77
C SER A 100 10.18 -4.39 15.56
N PRO A 101 8.99 -4.55 16.15
CA PRO A 101 8.41 -3.55 17.05
C PRO A 101 9.27 -3.43 18.31
N ALA A 102 10.38 -2.69 18.21
CA ALA A 102 11.23 -2.28 19.33
C ALA A 102 10.66 -1.05 20.05
N GLY A 103 9.57 -0.48 19.53
CA GLY A 103 8.74 0.47 20.25
C GLY A 103 7.82 -0.31 21.18
N GLY A 104 8.32 -0.68 22.36
CA GLY A 104 7.45 -1.00 23.48
C GLY A 104 6.45 0.15 23.61
N SER A 105 5.18 -0.14 23.34
CA SER A 105 4.09 0.78 23.58
C SER A 105 4.16 1.20 25.05
N ALA A 106 4.76 2.35 25.32
CA ALA A 106 4.57 3.08 26.57
C ALA A 106 3.10 3.52 26.74
N LEU A 107 2.28 3.26 25.72
CA LEU A 107 0.84 3.16 25.83
C LEU A 107 0.54 1.75 26.35
N VAL A 108 0.35 1.63 27.66
CA VAL A 108 -0.36 0.51 28.26
C VAL A 108 -1.72 0.45 27.57
N ILE A 109 -1.84 -0.38 26.53
CA ILE A 109 -3.12 -0.58 25.84
C ILE A 109 -4.01 -1.26 26.88
N PRO A 110 -5.04 -0.59 27.41
CA PRO A 110 -5.94 -1.22 28.35
C PRO A 110 -6.56 -2.40 27.64
N LYS A 111 -6.64 -3.56 28.29
CA LYS A 111 -7.40 -4.70 27.79
C LYS A 111 -8.89 -4.31 27.81
N ILE A 112 -9.34 -3.66 26.75
CA ILE A 112 -10.75 -3.30 26.55
C ILE A 112 -11.50 -4.60 26.28
N GLN A 113 -12.24 -5.10 27.26
CA GLN A 113 -13.08 -6.29 27.10
C GLN A 113 -14.54 -5.92 26.79
N SER A 114 -14.94 -4.67 27.04
CA SER A 114 -16.30 -4.20 26.77
C SER A 114 -16.39 -2.70 26.45
N MET A 115 -17.44 -2.33 25.71
CA MET A 115 -17.79 -0.93 25.38
C MET A 115 -17.93 -0.01 26.61
N SER A 116 -18.31 -0.58 27.76
CA SER A 116 -18.35 0.12 29.06
C SER A 116 -16.96 0.57 29.54
N ASP A 117 -15.92 -0.19 29.21
CA ASP A 117 -14.53 0.16 29.58
C ASP A 117 -14.06 1.38 28.77
N ILE A 118 -14.46 1.47 27.50
CA ILE A 118 -14.14 2.62 26.65
C ILE A 118 -14.83 3.89 27.17
N ALA A 119 -16.11 3.79 27.52
CA ALA A 119 -16.90 4.92 28.01
C ALA A 119 -16.35 5.47 29.35
N SER A 120 -15.97 4.57 30.26
CA SER A 120 -15.37 4.98 31.54
C SER A 120 -13.96 5.56 31.37
N LEU A 121 -13.13 4.99 30.48
CA LEU A 121 -11.80 5.52 30.18
C LEU A 121 -11.85 6.91 29.54
N TYR A 122 -12.79 7.13 28.61
CA TYR A 122 -12.98 8.43 27.96
C TYR A 122 -13.51 9.47 28.94
N GLY A 123 -14.50 9.11 29.78
CA GLY A 123 -15.04 9.98 30.81
C GLY A 123 -14.00 10.42 31.84
N ALA A 124 -13.12 9.50 32.29
CA ALA A 124 -12.06 9.80 33.24
C ALA A 124 -10.99 10.76 32.69
N ASN A 125 -10.70 10.69 31.38
CA ASN A 125 -9.68 11.53 30.73
C ASN A 125 -10.25 12.80 30.07
N PHE A 126 -11.58 12.97 30.07
CA PHE A 126 -12.26 14.13 29.49
C PHE A 126 -11.72 15.49 29.97
N PRO A 127 -11.46 15.72 31.28
CA PRO A 127 -10.91 16.99 31.75
C PRO A 127 -9.49 17.26 31.23
N ALA A 128 -8.69 16.21 31.05
CA ALA A 128 -7.33 16.33 30.55
C ALA A 128 -7.31 16.67 29.05
N TYR A 129 -8.17 16.04 28.24
CA TYR A 129 -8.34 16.40 26.83
C TYR A 129 -8.85 17.83 26.67
N PHE A 130 -9.86 18.23 27.45
CA PHE A 130 -10.38 19.60 27.40
C PHE A 130 -9.29 20.64 27.71
N LYS A 131 -8.43 20.37 28.69
CA LYS A 131 -7.29 21.21 29.02
C LYS A 131 -6.28 21.29 27.87
N GLN A 132 -6.03 20.20 27.15
CA GLN A 132 -5.14 20.19 25.98
C GLN A 132 -5.71 21.00 24.81
N ILE A 133 -7.01 20.86 24.51
CA ILE A 133 -7.67 21.65 23.46
C ILE A 133 -7.74 23.14 23.82
N THR A 134 -7.83 23.50 25.11
CA THR A 134 -7.87 24.91 25.53
C THR A 134 -6.49 25.59 25.44
N ILE A 135 -5.41 24.80 25.49
CA ILE A 135 -4.02 25.28 25.42
C ILE A 135 -3.50 25.28 23.97
N ALA A 136 -4.07 24.48 23.08
CA ALA A 136 -3.74 24.40 21.65
C ALA A 136 -4.44 25.50 20.84
#